data_AF-A0A8J2QKZ8-F1
#
_entry.id   AF-A0A8J2QKZ8-F1
#
_cell.length_a   1.000
_cell.length_b   1.000
_cell.length_c   1.000
_cell.angle_alpha   90.00
_cell.angle_beta   90.00
_cell.angle_gamma   90.00
#
_symmetry.space_group_name_H-M   'P 1'
#
loop_
_entity.id
_entity.type
_entity.pdbx_description
1 polymer ?
#
loop_
_entity_poly.entity_id
_entity_poly.type
_entity_poly.pdbx_seq_one_letter_code
_entity_poly.pdbx_strand_id
1 'polypeptide(L)'
;MWGQVRTMRYILFCVLSLSLNRNLAFVLDKQNPYSQFRKWNAGLNGTLELEFKTDQPNGLLLYTDDGGTYDFFELKLVNGALRLRYNLGGGAQIITVGNNLNDGHWHKVQVGRRDEHTSLSVDGSTQSKASRGKEFDFGKFNTNSDVFIGGIPSS
;
A
#
# COMPACT_ATOMS: atom_id res chain seq x y z
N MET A 1 -61.05 -7.26 -23.13
CA MET A 1 -60.15 -7.53 -22.00
C MET A 1 -58.85 -8.08 -22.60
N TRP A 2 -57.87 -7.21 -22.87
CA TRP A 2 -56.61 -7.62 -23.52
C TRP A 2 -55.49 -7.56 -22.47
N GLY A 3 -54.85 -8.71 -22.23
CA GLY A 3 -53.86 -8.91 -21.18
C GLY A 3 -52.51 -8.27 -21.50
N GLN A 4 -51.92 -7.66 -20.46
CA GLN A 4 -50.56 -7.14 -20.43
C GLN A 4 -49.54 -8.28 -20.62
N VAL A 5 -48.61 -8.11 -21.57
CA VAL A 5 -47.36 -8.88 -21.60
C VAL A 5 -46.21 -7.93 -21.29
N ARG A 6 -45.70 -7.97 -20.05
CA ARG A 6 -44.49 -7.27 -19.63
C ARG A 6 -43.28 -7.98 -20.24
N THR A 7 -42.57 -7.31 -21.14
CA THR A 7 -41.29 -7.81 -21.68
C THR A 7 -40.22 -7.73 -20.59
N MET A 8 -39.74 -8.89 -20.14
CA MET A 8 -38.77 -9.00 -19.06
C MET A 8 -37.35 -8.75 -19.60
N ARG A 9 -36.84 -7.51 -19.45
CA ARG A 9 -35.45 -7.12 -19.77
C ARG A 9 -34.56 -7.29 -18.54
N TYR A 10 -34.19 -8.52 -18.18
CA TYR A 10 -33.25 -8.76 -17.06
C TYR A 10 -32.01 -9.59 -17.41
N ILE A 11 -31.69 -9.77 -18.70
CA ILE A 11 -30.49 -10.54 -19.09
C ILE A 11 -29.24 -9.65 -19.19
N LEU A 12 -29.37 -8.32 -19.36
CA LEU A 12 -28.20 -7.44 -19.52
C LEU A 12 -27.50 -7.09 -18.19
N PHE A 13 -28.20 -7.14 -17.05
CA PHE A 13 -27.64 -6.71 -15.76
C PHE A 13 -26.66 -7.73 -15.15
N CYS A 14 -26.88 -9.02 -15.37
CA CYS A 14 -26.07 -10.09 -14.78
C CYS A 14 -24.69 -10.27 -15.49
N VAL A 15 -24.60 -9.88 -16.76
CA VAL A 15 -23.34 -9.94 -17.54
C VAL A 15 -22.40 -8.77 -17.18
N LEU A 16 -22.95 -7.62 -16.78
CA LEU A 16 -22.16 -6.47 -16.29
C LEU A 16 -21.65 -6.66 -14.85
N SER A 17 -22.33 -7.47 -14.02
CA SER A 17 -21.83 -7.87 -12.69
C SER A 17 -20.76 -8.97 -12.74
N LEU A 18 -20.58 -9.61 -13.89
CA LEU A 18 -19.44 -10.49 -14.20
C LEU A 18 -18.28 -9.72 -14.83
N SER A 19 -18.21 -8.39 -14.63
CA SER A 19 -16.99 -7.62 -14.84
C SER A 19 -15.93 -8.08 -13.83
N LEU A 20 -15.25 -9.17 -14.20
CA LEU A 20 -13.88 -9.55 -13.82
C LEU A 20 -13.38 -8.84 -12.55
N ASN A 21 -13.86 -9.25 -11.38
CA ASN A 21 -13.07 -9.16 -10.16
C ASN A 21 -11.91 -10.15 -10.32
N ARG A 22 -10.95 -9.84 -11.20
CA ARG A 22 -9.62 -10.43 -11.11
C ARG A 22 -9.06 -9.88 -9.81
N ASN A 23 -9.09 -10.69 -8.75
CA ASN A 23 -8.19 -10.46 -7.64
C ASN A 23 -6.77 -10.47 -8.22
N LEU A 24 -6.20 -9.28 -8.39
CA LEU A 24 -4.86 -9.00 -8.93
C LEU A 24 -3.77 -9.34 -7.88
N ALA A 25 -3.95 -10.46 -7.18
CA ALA A 25 -2.92 -10.96 -6.28
C ALA A 25 -1.82 -11.60 -7.12
N PHE A 26 -0.58 -11.27 -6.82
CA PHE A 26 0.60 -11.92 -7.37
C PHE A 26 1.44 -12.47 -6.22
N VAL A 27 2.17 -13.55 -6.50
CA VAL A 27 3.06 -14.16 -5.52
C VAL A 27 4.46 -13.60 -5.73
N LEU A 28 5.06 -13.13 -4.66
CA LEU A 28 6.47 -12.76 -4.64
C LEU A 28 7.26 -13.86 -3.95
N ASP A 29 8.27 -14.35 -4.64
CA ASP A 29 9.13 -15.46 -4.21
C ASP A 29 10.58 -15.21 -4.63
N LYS A 30 11.45 -16.20 -4.52
CA LYS A 30 12.87 -16.05 -4.90
C LYS A 30 13.04 -15.75 -6.40
N GLN A 31 12.12 -16.20 -7.24
CA GLN A 31 12.18 -16.02 -8.69
C GLN A 31 11.57 -14.69 -9.11
N ASN A 32 10.58 -14.20 -8.36
CA ASN A 32 9.91 -12.92 -8.57
C ASN A 32 9.95 -12.11 -7.25
N PRO A 33 11.12 -11.58 -6.87
CA PRO A 33 11.31 -11.02 -5.52
C PRO A 33 10.65 -9.67 -5.30
N TYR A 34 10.27 -8.97 -6.37
CA TYR A 34 9.61 -7.67 -6.26
C TYR A 34 8.62 -7.42 -7.39
N SER A 35 7.76 -6.42 -7.18
CA SER A 35 6.97 -5.78 -8.24
C SER A 35 7.12 -4.28 -8.16
N GLN A 36 7.14 -3.62 -9.32
CA GLN A 36 7.34 -2.18 -9.45
C GLN A 36 6.06 -1.51 -9.92
N PHE A 37 5.67 -0.45 -9.22
CA PHE A 37 4.52 0.40 -9.51
C PHE A 37 4.99 1.84 -9.66
N ARG A 38 4.22 2.64 -10.40
CA ARG A 38 4.54 4.07 -10.58
C ARG A 38 4.70 4.77 -9.23
N LYS A 39 5.62 5.72 -9.17
CA LYS A 39 5.89 6.58 -8.01
C LYS A 39 4.61 7.09 -7.33
N TRP A 40 4.64 7.11 -6.01
CA TRP A 40 3.55 7.62 -5.18
C TRP A 40 3.75 9.11 -4.89
N ASN A 41 2.87 9.95 -5.42
CA ASN A 41 2.86 11.40 -5.19
C ASN A 41 2.24 11.71 -3.81
N ALA A 42 2.91 11.35 -2.72
CA ALA A 42 2.39 11.54 -1.36
C ALA A 42 2.18 13.02 -1.02
N GLY A 43 3.13 13.89 -1.41
CA GLY A 43 3.11 15.32 -1.09
C GLY A 43 2.71 15.59 0.38
N LEU A 44 1.74 16.50 0.56
CA LEU A 44 1.11 16.74 1.86
C LEU A 44 -0.10 15.86 2.14
N ASN A 45 -0.73 15.31 1.11
CA ASN A 45 -1.98 14.56 1.23
C ASN A 45 -1.99 13.42 0.24
N GLY A 46 -1.83 12.21 0.75
CA GLY A 46 -1.75 11.01 -0.08
C GLY A 46 -1.98 9.76 0.75
N THR A 47 -2.55 8.74 0.13
CA THR A 47 -2.73 7.42 0.72
C THR A 47 -2.22 6.38 -0.24
N LEU A 48 -1.52 5.38 0.29
CA LEU A 48 -1.17 4.16 -0.41
C LEU A 48 -1.77 2.99 0.36
N GLU A 49 -2.47 2.12 -0.36
CA GLU A 49 -3.15 0.95 0.18
C GLU A 49 -2.64 -0.31 -0.50
N LEU A 50 -2.44 -1.37 0.29
CA LEU A 50 -2.12 -2.70 -0.19
C LEU A 50 -2.74 -3.76 0.72
N GLU A 51 -2.94 -4.96 0.20
CA GLU A 51 -3.26 -6.14 0.99
C GLU A 51 -2.14 -7.15 0.87
N PHE A 52 -1.82 -7.84 1.97
CA PHE A 52 -0.80 -8.89 1.95
C PHE A 52 -1.27 -10.11 2.75
N LYS A 53 -0.65 -11.25 2.43
CA LYS A 53 -0.83 -12.53 3.11
C LYS A 53 0.51 -13.25 3.13
N THR A 54 0.96 -13.69 4.30
CA THR A 54 2.25 -14.37 4.45
C THR A 54 2.28 -15.26 5.70
N ASP A 55 3.16 -16.25 5.72
CA ASP A 55 3.57 -16.99 6.93
C ASP A 55 4.93 -16.51 7.47
N GLN A 56 5.64 -15.67 6.70
CA GLN A 56 6.95 -15.16 7.06
C GLN A 56 6.84 -14.02 8.08
N PRO A 57 7.51 -14.11 9.24
CA PRO A 57 7.41 -13.09 10.30
C PRO A 57 8.19 -11.81 9.98
N ASN A 58 9.09 -11.85 8.99
CA ASN A 58 9.95 -10.73 8.60
C ASN A 58 9.99 -10.64 7.08
N GLY A 59 9.90 -9.42 6.55
CA GLY A 59 9.97 -9.19 5.10
C GLY A 59 9.66 -7.75 4.72
N LEU A 60 10.29 -7.25 3.67
CA LEU A 60 9.95 -5.94 3.09
C LEU A 60 8.59 -6.06 2.41
N LEU A 61 7.71 -5.09 2.63
CA LEU A 61 6.43 -5.02 1.94
C LEU A 61 6.41 -3.89 0.93
N LEU A 62 6.95 -2.73 1.28
CA LEU A 62 7.00 -1.57 0.40
C LEU A 62 8.26 -0.73 0.63
N TYR A 63 8.83 -0.23 -0.46
CA TYR A 63 9.88 0.77 -0.46
C TYR A 63 9.68 1.81 -1.57
N THR A 64 9.93 3.08 -1.25
CA THR A 64 10.05 4.19 -2.22
C THR A 64 10.87 5.31 -1.59
N ASP A 65 11.61 6.07 -2.40
CA ASP A 65 12.47 7.17 -1.94
C ASP A 65 12.52 8.35 -2.93
N ASP A 66 13.30 9.36 -2.57
CA ASP A 66 13.51 10.58 -3.35
C ASP A 66 14.55 10.47 -4.49
N GLY A 67 15.00 9.26 -4.81
CA GLY A 67 16.09 9.02 -5.75
C GLY A 67 17.44 8.78 -5.06
N GLY A 68 17.41 8.28 -3.81
CA GLY A 68 18.60 7.88 -3.07
C GLY A 68 19.30 9.00 -2.28
N THR A 69 18.59 10.09 -1.97
CA THR A 69 19.15 11.24 -1.25
C THR A 69 18.94 11.07 0.26
N TYR A 70 17.71 11.26 0.76
CA TYR A 70 17.43 11.25 2.21
C TYR A 70 16.02 10.83 2.61
N ASP A 71 15.03 11.10 1.78
CA ASP A 71 13.62 10.90 2.12
C ASP A 71 13.06 9.61 1.52
N PHE A 72 12.29 8.88 2.32
CA PHE A 72 11.83 7.53 1.98
C PHE A 72 10.63 7.08 2.81
N PHE A 73 9.96 6.06 2.31
CA PHE A 73 9.03 5.22 3.07
C PHE A 73 9.46 3.75 2.93
N GLU A 74 9.67 3.09 4.06
CA GLU A 74 9.98 1.65 4.17
C GLU A 74 8.92 1.01 5.07
N LEU A 75 8.07 0.15 4.51
CA LEU A 75 7.14 -0.69 5.25
C LEU A 75 7.63 -2.13 5.25
N LYS A 76 7.71 -2.74 6.41
CA LYS A 76 8.09 -4.14 6.56
C LYS A 76 7.39 -4.83 7.71
N LEU A 77 7.37 -6.16 7.67
CA LEU A 77 7.11 -6.98 8.83
C LEU A 77 8.37 -7.15 9.66
N VAL A 78 8.22 -7.03 10.98
CA VAL A 78 9.24 -7.36 11.97
C VAL A 78 8.57 -8.19 13.06
N ASN A 79 8.94 -9.47 13.15
CA ASN A 79 8.36 -10.44 14.07
C ASN A 79 6.81 -10.43 14.08
N GLY A 80 6.20 -10.40 12.88
CA GLY A 80 4.74 -10.42 12.71
C GLY A 80 4.03 -9.09 12.97
N ALA A 81 4.73 -8.00 13.29
CA ALA A 81 4.16 -6.66 13.40
C ALA A 81 4.56 -5.79 12.19
N LEU A 82 3.67 -4.91 11.73
CA LEU A 82 4.01 -3.95 10.69
C LEU A 82 4.84 -2.82 11.29
N ARG A 83 5.92 -2.47 10.61
CA ARG A 83 6.79 -1.35 10.96
C ARG A 83 7.00 -0.46 9.74
N LEU A 84 6.48 0.76 9.84
CA LEU A 84 6.76 1.84 8.90
C LEU A 84 7.93 2.67 9.43
N ARG A 85 9.02 2.72 8.67
CA ARG A 85 10.11 3.70 8.86
C ARG A 85 10.04 4.71 7.73
N TYR A 86 10.11 5.99 8.03
CA TYR A 86 10.05 7.04 7.01
C TYR A 86 10.90 8.25 7.39
N ASN A 87 11.36 8.98 6.39
CA ASN A 87 12.01 10.29 6.55
C ASN A 87 11.43 11.26 5.52
N LEU A 88 11.19 12.50 5.96
CA LEU A 88 10.57 13.59 5.17
C LEU A 88 11.28 14.92 5.50
N GLY A 89 12.61 14.90 5.57
CA GLY A 89 13.48 16.05 5.87
C GLY A 89 13.69 16.36 7.35
N GLY A 90 12.99 15.69 8.26
CA GLY A 90 13.05 15.94 9.72
C GLY A 90 13.83 14.88 10.52
N GLY A 91 14.43 13.90 9.84
CA GLY A 91 15.04 12.72 10.45
C GLY A 91 14.05 11.55 10.54
N ALA A 92 14.62 10.34 10.53
CA ALA A 92 13.83 9.11 10.43
C ALA A 92 12.89 8.89 11.63
N GLN A 93 11.63 8.57 11.32
CA GLN A 93 10.57 8.23 12.26
C GLN A 93 10.18 6.75 12.09
N ILE A 94 9.59 6.17 13.15
CA ILE A 94 9.10 4.79 13.14
C ILE A 94 7.68 4.73 13.74
N ILE A 95 6.77 4.04 13.06
CA ILE A 95 5.43 3.66 13.53
C ILE A 95 5.31 2.14 13.46
N THR A 96 4.77 1.51 14.50
CA THR A 96 4.53 0.06 14.56
C THR A 96 3.08 -0.21 14.92
N VAL A 97 2.43 -1.13 14.20
CA VAL A 97 1.03 -1.50 14.40
C VAL A 97 0.83 -3.00 14.20
N GLY A 98 -0.10 -3.57 14.95
CA GLY A 98 -0.50 -4.96 14.84
C GLY A 98 0.53 -5.94 15.40
N ASN A 99 0.16 -7.22 15.39
CA ASN A 99 0.98 -8.35 15.77
C ASN A 99 0.45 -9.60 15.06
N ASN A 100 1.26 -10.67 14.98
CA ASN A 100 0.89 -11.94 14.37
C ASN A 100 0.27 -11.81 12.96
N LEU A 101 0.67 -10.80 12.19
CA LEU A 101 0.14 -10.53 10.85
C LEU A 101 0.75 -11.46 9.77
N ASN A 102 1.48 -12.48 10.21
CA ASN A 102 2.02 -13.56 9.41
C ASN A 102 1.25 -14.87 9.68
N ASP A 103 -0.05 -14.77 9.95
CA ASP A 103 -0.94 -15.89 10.28
C ASP A 103 -1.50 -16.63 9.05
N GLY A 104 -1.10 -16.23 7.85
CA GLY A 104 -1.60 -16.78 6.60
C GLY A 104 -2.97 -16.24 6.16
N HIS A 105 -3.50 -15.18 6.78
CA HIS A 105 -4.71 -14.48 6.33
C HIS A 105 -4.38 -13.17 5.60
N TRP A 106 -5.38 -12.64 4.89
CA TRP A 106 -5.26 -11.35 4.22
C TRP A 106 -5.40 -10.22 5.23
N HIS A 107 -4.45 -9.30 5.21
CA HIS A 107 -4.45 -8.09 6.02
C HIS A 107 -4.45 -6.87 5.11
N LYS A 108 -5.31 -5.90 5.42
CA LYS A 108 -5.41 -4.64 4.68
C LYS A 108 -4.58 -3.56 5.35
N VAL A 109 -3.64 -2.99 4.60
CA VAL A 109 -2.69 -1.98 5.09
C VAL A 109 -2.88 -0.66 4.37
N GLN A 110 -2.82 0.43 5.12
CA GLN A 110 -2.79 1.78 4.56
C GLN A 110 -1.64 2.57 5.17
N VAL A 111 -0.84 3.20 4.31
CA VAL A 111 0.10 4.27 4.67
C VAL A 111 -0.51 5.58 4.23
N GLY A 112 -0.77 6.47 5.19
CA GLY A 112 -1.42 7.75 4.93
C GLY A 112 -0.50 8.92 5.27
N ARG A 113 -0.65 10.00 4.52
CA ARG A 113 -0.10 11.32 4.83
C ARG A 113 -1.22 12.33 4.82
N ARG A 114 -1.31 13.11 5.90
CA ARG A 114 -2.21 14.25 6.04
C ARG A 114 -1.46 15.39 6.71
N ASP A 115 -1.10 16.37 5.90
CA ASP A 115 -0.26 17.50 6.25
C ASP A 115 1.05 17.04 6.91
N GLU A 116 1.25 17.33 8.19
CA GLU A 116 2.42 16.91 8.95
C GLU A 116 2.31 15.51 9.56
N HIS A 117 1.15 14.88 9.50
CA HIS A 117 0.90 13.57 10.09
C HIS A 117 1.07 12.44 9.08
N THR A 118 1.92 11.46 9.42
CA THR A 118 1.97 10.16 8.73
C THR A 118 1.26 9.12 9.58
N SER A 119 0.43 8.29 8.97
CA SER A 119 -0.26 7.17 9.61
C SER A 119 0.09 5.83 8.99
N LEU A 120 0.04 4.80 9.82
CA LEU A 120 0.03 3.40 9.42
C LEU A 120 -1.23 2.77 10.01
N SER A 121 -2.02 2.11 9.15
CA SER A 121 -3.21 1.36 9.54
C SER A 121 -3.11 -0.09 9.06
N VAL A 122 -3.57 -1.03 9.88
CA VAL A 122 -3.80 -2.42 9.50
C VAL A 122 -5.10 -2.92 10.12
N ASP A 123 -5.98 -3.47 9.29
CA ASP A 123 -7.29 -4.02 9.68
C ASP A 123 -8.11 -3.08 10.60
N GLY A 124 -8.02 -1.77 10.33
CA GLY A 124 -8.70 -0.73 11.09
C GLY A 124 -7.96 -0.21 12.33
N SER A 125 -6.91 -0.89 12.79
CA SER A 125 -6.03 -0.39 13.85
C SER A 125 -5.04 0.62 13.27
N THR A 126 -5.05 1.86 13.77
CA THR A 126 -4.24 2.96 13.22
C THR A 126 -3.33 3.55 14.28
N GLN A 127 -2.11 3.90 13.88
CA GLN A 127 -1.19 4.77 14.63
C GLN A 127 -0.68 5.88 13.71
N SER A 128 -0.39 7.05 14.28
CA SER A 128 0.14 8.19 13.52
C SER A 128 1.20 8.95 14.29
N LYS A 129 2.08 9.65 13.55
CA LYS A 129 3.07 10.56 14.09
C LYS A 129 3.15 11.82 13.25
N ALA A 130 3.26 12.96 13.92
CA ALA A 130 3.63 14.21 13.27
C ALA A 130 5.14 14.19 12.94
N SER A 131 5.51 14.51 11.71
CA SER A 131 6.88 14.80 11.33
C SER A 131 7.08 16.30 11.22
N ARG A 132 8.18 16.79 11.79
CA ARG A 132 8.59 18.20 11.75
C ARG A 132 9.36 18.55 10.47
N GLY A 133 9.37 17.63 9.51
CA GLY A 133 10.18 17.74 8.30
C GLY A 133 9.63 18.77 7.32
N LYS A 134 10.50 19.26 6.43
CA LYS A 134 10.17 20.29 5.43
C LYS A 134 9.86 19.72 4.05
N GLU A 135 9.83 18.40 3.91
CA GLU A 135 9.52 17.77 2.63
C GLU A 135 8.01 17.77 2.41
N PHE A 136 7.57 18.55 1.43
CA PHE A 136 6.15 18.76 1.08
C PHE A 136 5.80 18.22 -0.30
N ASP A 137 6.80 17.79 -1.07
CA ASP A 137 6.70 17.45 -2.48
C ASP A 137 7.14 16.01 -2.79
N PHE A 138 7.24 15.15 -1.76
CA PHE A 138 7.63 13.75 -1.92
C PHE A 138 6.81 13.06 -3.03
N GLY A 139 7.51 12.47 -3.99
CA GLY A 139 6.94 11.80 -5.18
C GLY A 139 6.77 12.70 -6.40
N LYS A 140 6.73 14.04 -6.25
CA LYS A 140 6.45 14.95 -7.37
C LYS A 140 7.60 15.03 -8.37
N PHE A 141 8.85 14.98 -7.91
CA PHE A 141 10.02 15.17 -8.76
C PHE A 141 10.29 13.93 -9.62
N ASN A 142 10.98 14.13 -10.75
CA ASN A 142 11.36 13.03 -11.64
C ASN A 142 12.46 12.14 -11.06
N THR A 143 13.17 12.64 -10.04
CA THR A 143 14.19 11.88 -9.31
C THR A 143 13.56 10.89 -8.34
N ASN A 144 12.31 11.09 -7.91
CA ASN A 144 11.64 10.17 -7.02
C ASN A 144 11.52 8.78 -7.65
N SER A 145 11.90 7.78 -6.86
CA SER A 145 11.82 6.38 -7.27
C SER A 145 10.37 5.92 -7.37
N ASP A 146 10.17 4.90 -8.21
CA ASP A 146 8.94 4.13 -8.23
C ASP A 146 8.69 3.41 -6.89
N VAL A 147 7.48 2.86 -6.73
CA VAL A 147 7.12 2.07 -5.55
C VAL A 147 7.47 0.62 -5.81
N PHE A 148 8.28 0.03 -4.93
CA PHE A 148 8.66 -1.37 -4.98
C PHE A 148 7.94 -2.15 -3.89
N ILE A 149 7.37 -3.31 -4.25
CA ILE A 149 6.63 -4.20 -3.35
C ILE A 149 7.40 -5.51 -3.16
N GLY A 150 7.51 -5.98 -1.92
CA GLY A 150 8.14 -7.25 -1.50
C GLY A 150 9.67 -7.28 -1.47
N GLY A 151 10.31 -6.57 -2.41
CA GLY A 151 11.76 -6.51 -2.53
C GLY A 151 12.19 -5.26 -3.28
N ILE A 152 13.50 -5.09 -3.46
CA ILE A 152 14.09 -4.04 -4.30
C ILE A 152 15.02 -4.70 -5.33
N PRO A 153 15.12 -4.17 -6.56
CA PRO A 153 16.06 -4.66 -7.57
C PRO A 153 17.50 -4.60 -7.04
N SER A 154 18.33 -5.57 -7.43
CA SER A 154 19.78 -5.46 -7.25
C SER A 154 20.29 -4.35 -8.18
N SER A 155 21.12 -3.46 -7.65
CA SER A 155 21.85 -2.47 -8.43
C SER A 155 22.99 -3.07 -9.25
#